data_AF-A0A1Q3BQK3-F1
#
_entry.id   AF-A0A1Q3BQK3-F1
#
_cell.length_a   1.000
_cell.length_b   1.000
_cell.length_c   1.000
_cell.angle_alpha   90.00
_cell.angle_beta   90.00
_cell.angle_gamma   90.00
#
_symmetry.space_group_name_H-M   'P 1'
#
loop_
_entity.id
_entity.type
_entity.pdbx_description
1 polymer ?
#
loop_
_entity_poly.entity_id
_entity_poly.type
_entity_poly.pdbx_seq_one_letter_code
_entity_poly.pdbx_strand_id
1 'polypeptide(L)'
;IGHNSSWSLWYDPWFQNCPLIARVGNRAIYDSGLPRDATLSEVIQYSRWNWPSHVWQLRDIGSTCSDIQIGQRDAIGWRRVGGEFSLKLAWESTRLAVPLVPWGKIVWFSGAIPRHAFCLWLTFHKAHHTRDKLHKLGLVQSSLCPFGCGQQETIDHLFFLCPFTKSVWSKV
;
A
#
# COMPACT_ATOMS: atom_id res chain seq x y z
N ILE A 1 10.76 21.45 -5.76
CA ILE A 1 11.49 21.77 -7.01
C ILE A 1 12.42 22.92 -6.70
N GLY A 2 13.71 22.78 -6.99
CA GLY A 2 14.72 23.82 -6.81
C GLY A 2 14.79 24.77 -8.00
N HIS A 3 15.38 25.95 -7.80
CA HIS A 3 15.65 26.89 -8.89
C HIS A 3 16.60 26.33 -9.97
N ASN A 4 17.63 25.58 -9.55
CA ASN A 4 18.56 24.87 -10.44
C ASN A 4 18.23 23.37 -10.47
N SER A 5 16.97 23.05 -10.74
CA SER A 5 16.52 21.66 -10.73
C SER A 5 17.15 20.86 -11.87
N SER A 6 17.66 19.67 -11.54
CA SER A 6 18.19 18.71 -12.52
C SER A 6 17.13 17.72 -12.99
N TRP A 7 15.88 17.86 -12.55
CA TRP A 7 14.79 16.99 -12.96
C TRP A 7 14.39 17.29 -14.39
N SER A 8 14.08 16.22 -15.13
CA SER A 8 13.56 16.32 -16.49
C SER A 8 12.21 17.03 -16.49
N LEU A 9 12.09 18.04 -17.34
CA LEU A 9 10.84 18.74 -17.58
C LEU A 9 9.75 17.78 -18.08
N TRP A 10 10.12 16.85 -18.96
CA TRP A 10 9.19 16.02 -19.71
C TRP A 10 8.91 14.67 -19.08
N TYR A 11 9.94 14.01 -18.54
CA TYR A 11 9.87 12.59 -18.18
C TYR A 11 9.76 12.33 -16.68
N ASP A 12 10.22 13.25 -15.83
CA ASP A 12 10.11 13.06 -14.39
C ASP A 12 8.68 13.37 -13.88
N PRO A 13 8.16 12.60 -12.90
CA PRO A 13 6.79 12.73 -12.43
C PRO A 13 6.61 13.87 -11.42
N TRP A 14 7.09 15.06 -11.75
CA TRP A 14 7.07 16.23 -10.87
C TRP A 14 5.74 16.98 -10.87
N PHE A 15 4.95 16.83 -11.94
CA PHE A 15 3.65 17.48 -12.08
C PHE A 15 2.52 16.51 -11.73
N GLN A 16 1.86 16.70 -10.58
CA GLN A 16 0.75 15.86 -10.11
C GLN A 16 1.08 14.35 -10.10
N ASN A 17 2.32 13.98 -9.76
CA ASN A 17 2.85 12.61 -9.81
C ASN A 17 2.78 11.94 -11.20
N CYS A 18 2.82 12.73 -12.29
CA CYS A 18 2.81 12.23 -13.66
C CYS A 18 3.88 12.96 -14.51
N PRO A 19 4.55 12.25 -15.45
CA PRO A 19 5.40 12.89 -16.43
C PRO A 19 4.62 13.89 -17.27
N LEU A 20 5.20 15.07 -17.55
CA LEU A 20 4.52 16.10 -18.33
C LEU A 20 4.17 15.62 -19.74
N ILE A 21 5.05 14.80 -20.35
CA ILE A 21 4.84 14.21 -21.68
C ILE A 21 3.55 13.39 -21.76
N ALA A 22 3.13 12.75 -20.66
CA ALA A 22 1.90 11.96 -20.64
C ALA A 22 0.65 12.84 -20.78
N ARG A 23 0.74 14.14 -20.45
CA ARG A 23 -0.37 15.09 -20.56
C ARG A 23 -0.37 15.87 -21.87
N VAL A 24 0.80 16.33 -22.31
CA VAL A 24 0.91 17.24 -23.47
C VAL A 24 1.25 16.53 -24.78
N GLY A 25 1.81 15.31 -24.68
CA GLY A 25 2.26 14.52 -25.83
C GLY A 25 3.52 15.07 -26.51
N ASN A 26 4.04 14.30 -27.48
CA ASN A 26 5.26 14.66 -28.21
C ASN A 26 5.13 15.95 -29.04
N ARG A 27 3.92 16.26 -29.52
CA ARG A 27 3.69 17.43 -30.38
C ARG A 27 3.94 18.74 -29.64
N ALA A 28 3.49 18.84 -28.39
CA ALA A 28 3.71 20.02 -27.57
C ALA A 28 5.21 20.24 -27.24
N ILE A 29 6.00 19.16 -27.12
CA ILE A 29 7.46 19.27 -26.95
C ILE A 29 8.08 19.93 -28.19
N TYR A 30 7.74 19.44 -29.39
CA TYR A 30 8.22 20.02 -30.63
C TYR A 30 7.79 21.48 -30.79
N ASP A 31 6.50 21.76 -30.60
CA ASP A 31 5.93 23.11 -30.75
C ASP A 31 6.54 24.10 -29.74
N SER A 32 6.96 23.63 -28.55
CA SER A 32 7.57 24.47 -27.51
C SER A 32 8.95 25.02 -27.84
N GLY A 33 9.68 24.37 -28.76
CA GLY A 33 11.07 24.69 -29.07
C GLY A 33 12.07 24.31 -27.96
N LEU A 34 11.60 23.69 -26.87
CA LEU A 34 12.46 23.18 -25.80
C LEU A 34 13.05 21.82 -26.18
N PRO A 35 14.29 21.52 -25.78
CA PRO A 35 14.91 20.25 -26.09
C PRO A 35 14.24 19.10 -25.33
N ARG A 36 14.40 17.87 -25.83
CA ARG A 36 13.78 16.67 -25.23
C ARG A 36 14.38 16.32 -23.87
N ASP A 37 15.61 16.72 -23.62
CA ASP A 37 16.34 16.57 -22.37
C ASP A 37 16.26 17.83 -21.49
N ALA A 38 15.37 18.78 -21.82
CA ALA A 38 15.14 19.97 -21.00
C ALA A 38 14.88 19.60 -19.54
N THR A 39 15.54 20.32 -18.65
CA THR A 39 15.33 20.24 -17.21
C THR A 39 14.33 21.30 -16.75
N LEU A 40 13.84 21.17 -15.52
CA LEU A 40 12.96 22.18 -14.93
C LEU A 40 13.62 23.55 -14.80
N SER A 41 14.94 23.63 -14.70
CA SER A 41 15.65 24.92 -14.67
C SER A 41 15.48 25.76 -15.94
N GLU A 42 15.20 25.15 -17.09
CA GLU A 42 14.95 25.89 -18.36
C GLU A 42 13.65 26.70 -18.31
N VAL A 43 12.66 26.22 -17.56
CA VAL A 43 11.34 26.87 -17.39
C VAL A 43 11.20 27.57 -16.05
N ILE A 44 12.29 27.70 -15.28
CA ILE A 44 12.34 28.40 -14.00
C ILE A 44 13.33 29.55 -14.09
N GLN A 45 12.83 30.78 -14.04
CA GLN A 45 13.66 31.99 -14.03
C GLN A 45 13.31 32.85 -12.82
N TYR A 46 14.33 33.29 -12.07
CA TYR A 46 14.15 34.11 -10.86
C TYR A 46 13.14 33.54 -9.85
N SER A 47 13.17 32.20 -9.65
CA SER A 47 12.21 31.48 -8.80
C SER A 47 10.74 31.64 -9.23
N ARG A 48 10.50 31.85 -10.53
CA ARG A 48 9.17 31.89 -11.14
C ARG A 48 9.14 30.98 -12.36
N TRP A 49 7.96 30.43 -12.63
CA TRP A 49 7.71 29.66 -13.84
C TRP A 49 7.68 30.59 -15.06
N ASN A 50 8.53 30.31 -16.04
CA ASN A 50 8.56 30.99 -17.33
C ASN A 50 8.27 29.97 -18.45
N TRP A 51 6.98 29.82 -18.80
CA TRP A 51 6.54 28.89 -19.82
C TRP A 51 6.48 29.53 -21.21
N PRO A 52 6.76 28.79 -22.29
CA PRO A 52 6.56 29.27 -23.65
C PRO A 52 5.09 29.65 -23.90
N SER A 53 4.82 30.92 -24.17
CA SER A 53 3.46 31.46 -24.30
C SER A 53 2.75 31.06 -25.60
N HIS A 54 3.51 30.62 -26.61
CA HIS A 54 2.99 30.22 -27.92
C HIS A 54 2.40 28.80 -27.93
N VAL A 55 2.61 28.01 -26.87
CA VAL A 55 2.03 26.66 -26.72
C VAL A 55 0.94 26.69 -25.66
N TRP A 56 -0.31 26.59 -26.10
CA TRP A 56 -1.47 26.69 -25.20
C TRP A 56 -1.49 25.59 -24.13
N GLN A 57 -1.05 24.36 -24.46
CA GLN A 57 -0.98 23.26 -23.50
C GLN A 57 -0.05 23.59 -22.32
N LEU A 58 1.07 24.27 -22.59
CA LEU A 58 2.02 24.68 -21.55
C LEU A 58 1.52 25.87 -20.74
N ARG A 59 0.71 26.74 -21.34
CA ARG A 59 0.06 27.85 -20.62
C ARG A 59 -0.89 27.34 -19.53
N ASP A 60 -1.70 26.32 -19.84
CA ASP A 60 -2.61 25.70 -18.87
C ASP A 60 -1.83 25.03 -17.72
N ILE A 61 -0.73 24.34 -18.06
CA ILE A 61 0.20 23.79 -17.05
C ILE A 61 0.77 24.90 -16.18
N GLY A 62 1.23 26.00 -16.77
CA GLY A 62 1.79 27.13 -16.05
C GLY A 62 0.82 27.73 -15.03
N SER A 63 -0.46 27.83 -15.37
CA SER A 63 -1.48 28.27 -14.42
C SER A 63 -1.59 27.32 -13.22
N THR A 64 -1.56 26.00 -13.45
CA THR A 64 -1.62 24.98 -12.40
C THR A 64 -0.33 24.92 -11.57
N CYS A 65 0.81 25.22 -12.17
CA CYS A 65 2.11 25.24 -11.50
C CYS A 65 2.29 26.45 -10.58
N SER A 66 1.43 27.46 -10.65
CA SER A 66 1.54 28.68 -9.83
C SER A 66 1.51 28.40 -8.33
N ASP A 67 0.85 27.31 -7.92
CA ASP A 67 0.80 26.87 -6.52
C ASP A 67 2.07 26.14 -6.05
N ILE A 68 2.93 25.72 -6.98
CA ILE A 68 4.15 24.96 -6.66
C ILE A 68 5.24 25.92 -6.20
N GLN A 69 5.59 25.84 -4.91
CA GLN A 69 6.68 26.61 -4.33
C GLN A 69 8.04 26.14 -4.84
N ILE A 70 8.80 27.06 -5.44
CA ILE A 70 10.16 26.83 -5.93
C ILE A 70 11.13 27.11 -4.78
N GLY A 71 11.85 26.07 -4.36
CA GLY A 71 12.82 26.12 -3.28
C GLY A 71 14.26 26.34 -3.75
N GLN A 72 15.20 26.23 -2.80
CA GLN A 72 16.63 26.36 -3.07
C GLN A 72 17.23 25.13 -3.76
N ARG A 73 16.75 23.93 -3.45
CA ARG A 73 17.25 22.67 -4.02
C ARG A 73 16.09 21.72 -4.29
N ASP A 74 16.32 20.75 -5.16
CA ASP A 74 15.40 19.63 -5.32
C ASP A 74 15.34 18.80 -4.05
N ALA A 75 14.13 18.43 -3.67
CA ALA A 75 13.86 17.62 -2.50
C ALA A 75 12.70 16.67 -2.81
N ILE A 76 12.95 15.38 -2.62
CA ILE A 76 11.92 14.34 -2.62
C ILE A 76 11.52 14.11 -1.17
N GLY A 77 10.22 14.03 -0.89
CA GLY A 77 9.73 13.77 0.45
C GLY A 77 8.51 12.85 0.46
N TRP A 78 8.34 12.11 1.55
CA TRP A 78 7.20 11.22 1.73
C TRP A 78 5.97 12.00 2.21
N ARG A 79 4.89 12.00 1.42
CA ARG A 79 3.62 12.75 1.63
C ARG A 79 3.73 14.29 1.72
N ARG A 80 4.88 14.86 2.08
CA ARG A 80 5.13 16.30 2.25
C ARG A 80 6.52 16.64 1.70
N VAL A 81 6.70 17.89 1.29
CA VAL A 81 7.99 18.38 0.77
C VAL A 81 9.08 18.22 1.84
N GLY A 82 10.16 17.51 1.50
CA GLY A 82 11.26 17.21 2.42
C GLY A 82 10.92 16.27 3.59
N GLY A 83 9.75 15.64 3.58
CA GLY A 83 9.36 14.68 4.61
C GLY A 83 10.21 13.42 4.58
N GLU A 84 10.68 12.98 5.74
CA GLU A 84 11.49 11.76 5.85
C GLU A 84 10.70 10.52 5.44
N PHE A 85 11.38 9.61 4.75
CA PHE A 85 10.86 8.29 4.47
C PHE A 85 11.15 7.35 5.65
N SER A 86 10.16 6.59 6.06
CA SER A 86 10.36 5.40 6.88
C SER A 86 9.39 4.31 6.49
N LEU A 87 9.79 3.05 6.67
CA LEU A 87 8.91 1.89 6.46
C LEU A 87 7.63 2.00 7.28
N LYS A 88 7.70 2.57 8.49
CA LYS A 88 6.54 2.84 9.33
C LYS A 88 5.56 3.81 8.65
N LEU A 89 6.05 4.97 8.20
CA LEU A 89 5.22 5.97 7.53
C LEU A 89 4.65 5.44 6.20
N ALA A 90 5.39 4.59 5.50
CA ALA A 90 4.94 3.96 4.26
C ALA A 90 3.84 2.91 4.50
N TRP A 91 4.00 2.11 5.55
CA TRP A 91 2.98 1.15 5.96
C TRP A 91 1.70 1.86 6.43
N GLU A 92 1.84 2.88 7.27
CA GLU A 92 0.71 3.69 7.74
C GLU A 92 0.02 4.44 6.60
N SER A 93 0.75 4.79 5.53
CA SER A 93 0.15 5.51 4.42
C SER A 93 -0.62 4.66 3.43
N THR A 94 -0.28 3.38 3.33
CA THR A 94 -0.86 2.43 2.38
C THR A 94 -1.92 1.53 3.01
N ARG A 95 -1.82 1.26 4.32
CA ARG A 95 -2.80 0.44 5.03
C ARG A 95 -4.15 1.14 5.16
N LEU A 96 -5.23 0.36 5.08
CA LEU A 96 -6.52 0.79 5.58
C LEU A 96 -6.47 0.81 7.11
N ALA A 97 -6.73 1.98 7.71
CA ALA A 97 -6.78 2.12 9.16
C ALA A 97 -8.04 1.44 9.69
N VAL A 98 -7.86 0.25 10.28
CA VAL A 98 -8.92 -0.51 10.97
C VAL A 98 -8.71 -0.46 12.48
N PRO A 99 -9.79 -0.50 13.27
CA PRO A 99 -9.69 -0.54 14.72
C PRO A 99 -8.95 -1.78 15.18
N LEU A 100 -8.24 -1.65 16.30
CA LEU A 100 -7.55 -2.77 16.91
C LEU A 100 -8.56 -3.82 17.38
N VAL A 101 -8.37 -5.05 16.94
CA VAL A 101 -9.16 -6.20 17.37
C VAL A 101 -8.71 -6.66 18.77
N PRO A 102 -9.64 -6.92 19.72
CA PRO A 102 -9.28 -7.32 21.08
C PRO A 102 -8.39 -8.57 21.13
N TRP A 103 -8.61 -9.52 20.21
CA TRP A 103 -7.85 -10.76 20.13
C TRP A 103 -6.42 -10.59 19.60
N GLY A 104 -6.07 -9.44 19.01
CA GLY A 104 -4.76 -9.24 18.38
C GLY A 104 -3.59 -9.42 19.34
N LYS A 105 -3.72 -8.95 20.59
CA LYS A 105 -2.71 -9.10 21.64
C LYS A 105 -2.60 -10.53 22.18
N ILE A 106 -3.66 -11.33 22.03
CA ILE A 106 -3.65 -12.76 22.41
C ILE A 106 -2.83 -13.57 21.40
N VAL A 107 -2.93 -13.19 20.12
CA VAL A 107 -2.22 -13.86 19.02
C VAL A 107 -0.76 -13.41 18.95
N TRP A 108 -0.51 -12.10 19.01
CA TRP A 108 0.78 -11.49 18.73
C TRP A 108 1.39 -10.89 19.99
N PHE A 109 1.88 -11.73 20.90
CA PHE A 109 2.58 -11.31 22.12
C PHE A 109 4.09 -11.60 22.05
N SER A 110 4.86 -10.93 22.91
CA SER A 110 6.31 -11.16 22.98
C SER A 110 6.60 -12.58 23.46
N GLY A 111 7.36 -13.36 22.68
CA GLY A 111 7.62 -14.77 22.95
C GLY A 111 6.60 -15.74 22.34
N ALA A 112 5.62 -15.24 21.57
CA ALA A 112 4.72 -16.11 20.82
C ALA A 112 5.50 -16.92 19.77
N ILE A 113 5.33 -18.25 19.80
CA ILE A 113 5.89 -19.13 18.77
C ILE A 113 5.13 -18.86 17.46
N PRO A 114 5.79 -18.44 16.36
CA PRO A 114 5.10 -18.00 15.15
C PRO A 114 4.11 -19.03 14.58
N ARG A 115 4.46 -20.32 14.64
CA ARG A 115 3.57 -21.41 14.23
C ARG A 115 2.26 -21.44 15.03
N HIS A 116 2.33 -21.31 16.36
CA HIS A 116 1.15 -21.33 17.21
C HIS A 116 0.33 -20.05 17.08
N ALA A 117 1.00 -18.89 16.99
CA ALA A 117 0.34 -17.61 16.72
C ALA A 117 -0.43 -17.66 15.39
N PHE A 118 0.17 -18.21 14.34
CA PHE A 118 -0.51 -18.37 13.05
C PHE A 118 -1.73 -19.30 13.14
N CYS A 119 -1.63 -20.44 13.84
CA CYS A 119 -2.78 -21.32 14.07
C CYS A 119 -3.90 -20.60 14.83
N LEU A 120 -3.56 -19.83 15.87
CA LEU A 120 -4.54 -19.09 16.67
C LEU A 120 -5.18 -17.94 15.89
N TRP A 121 -4.39 -17.24 15.06
CA TRP A 121 -4.86 -16.22 14.14
C TRP A 121 -5.92 -16.79 13.18
N LEU A 122 -5.64 -17.94 12.56
CA LEU A 122 -6.61 -18.65 11.72
C LEU A 122 -7.87 -19.04 12.49
N THR A 123 -7.75 -19.34 13.79
CA THR A 123 -8.90 -19.66 14.65
C THR A 123 -9.81 -18.46 14.84
N PHE A 124 -9.27 -17.29 15.17
CA PHE A 124 -10.07 -16.06 15.29
C PHE A 124 -10.73 -15.66 13.97
N HIS A 125 -10.07 -15.91 12.85
CA HIS A 125 -10.63 -15.67 11.51
C HIS A 125 -11.58 -16.77 11.01
N LYS A 126 -11.77 -17.86 11.77
CA LYS A 126 -12.47 -19.07 11.30
C LYS A 126 -11.98 -19.49 9.92
N ALA A 127 -10.67 -19.44 9.68
CA ALA A 127 -10.04 -19.67 8.38
C ALA A 127 -9.39 -21.07 8.25
N HIS A 128 -9.46 -21.90 9.29
CA HIS A 128 -9.01 -23.30 9.20
C HIS A 128 -9.83 -24.09 8.18
N HIS A 129 -9.16 -24.99 7.45
CA HIS A 129 -9.79 -25.94 6.53
C HIS A 129 -10.33 -27.15 7.29
N THR A 130 -11.32 -26.90 8.15
CA THR A 130 -12.04 -27.94 8.88
C THR A 130 -12.88 -28.79 7.93
N ARG A 131 -13.10 -30.07 8.27
CA ARG A 131 -13.86 -30.98 7.38
C ARG A 131 -15.29 -30.52 7.10
N ASP A 132 -15.94 -29.76 7.98
CA ASP A 132 -17.24 -29.14 7.67
C ASP A 132 -17.18 -28.21 6.45
N LYS A 133 -16.11 -27.43 6.30
CA LYS A 133 -15.91 -26.54 5.15
C LYS A 133 -15.50 -27.32 3.92
N LEU A 134 -14.56 -28.26 4.06
CA LEU A 134 -14.11 -29.09 2.95
C LEU A 134 -15.26 -29.95 2.39
N HIS A 135 -16.16 -30.43 3.25
CA HIS A 135 -17.34 -31.19 2.84
C HIS A 135 -18.32 -30.32 2.06
N LYS A 136 -18.56 -29.07 2.51
CA LYS A 136 -19.38 -28.09 1.77
C LYS A 136 -18.80 -27.76 0.39
N LEU A 137 -17.48 -27.86 0.22
CA LEU A 137 -16.80 -27.68 -1.05
C LEU A 137 -16.77 -28.95 -1.91
N GLY A 138 -17.30 -30.08 -1.43
CA GLY A 138 -17.26 -31.37 -2.14
C GLY A 138 -15.88 -32.02 -2.20
N LEU A 139 -14.92 -31.55 -1.39
CA LEU A 139 -13.54 -32.08 -1.38
C LEU A 139 -13.37 -33.30 -0.47
N VAL A 140 -14.28 -33.53 0.48
CA VAL A 140 -14.30 -34.70 1.35
C VAL A 140 -15.70 -35.29 1.43
N GLN A 141 -15.77 -36.61 1.60
CA GLN A 141 -17.04 -37.36 1.65
C GLN A 141 -17.74 -37.31 3.01
N SER A 142 -17.03 -36.90 4.07
CA SER A 142 -17.55 -36.86 5.43
C SER A 142 -17.02 -35.66 6.19
N SER A 143 -17.91 -35.02 6.96
CA SER A 143 -17.56 -33.94 7.87
C SER A 143 -17.33 -34.41 9.31
N LEU A 144 -17.20 -35.72 9.55
CA LEU A 144 -17.03 -36.27 10.90
C LEU A 144 -15.66 -35.94 11.50
N CYS A 145 -15.67 -35.75 12.82
CA CYS A 145 -14.50 -35.46 13.63
C CYS A 145 -13.41 -36.55 13.47
N PRO A 146 -12.15 -36.16 13.22
CA PRO A 146 -11.05 -37.10 13.01
C PRO A 146 -10.71 -37.90 14.27
N PHE A 147 -11.10 -37.41 15.45
CA PHE A 147 -10.92 -38.11 16.73
C PHE A 147 -11.98 -39.17 17.00
N GLY A 148 -12.90 -39.44 16.06
CA GLY A 148 -13.83 -40.56 16.15
C GLY A 148 -14.99 -40.39 17.14
N CYS A 149 -15.25 -39.18 17.62
CA CYS A 149 -16.32 -38.93 18.59
C CYS A 149 -17.75 -38.85 17.99
N GLY A 150 -17.90 -39.11 16.68
CA GLY A 150 -19.20 -39.14 15.99
C GLY A 150 -19.85 -37.78 15.71
N GLN A 151 -19.23 -36.67 16.12
CA GLN A 151 -19.72 -35.30 15.86
C GLN A 151 -19.07 -34.68 14.63
N GLN A 152 -19.66 -33.61 14.09
CA GLN A 152 -19.10 -32.86 12.97
C GLN A 152 -17.84 -32.07 13.36
N GLU A 153 -16.81 -32.09 12.50
CA GLU A 153 -15.59 -31.30 12.68
C GLU A 153 -15.84 -29.84 12.31
N THR A 154 -16.25 -29.05 13.29
CA THR A 154 -16.18 -27.59 13.24
C THR A 154 -14.97 -27.10 14.04
N ILE A 155 -14.59 -25.84 13.88
CA ILE A 155 -13.48 -25.27 14.63
C ILE A 155 -13.73 -25.29 16.14
N ASP A 156 -14.94 -24.92 16.57
CA ASP A 156 -15.34 -24.92 17.98
C ASP A 156 -15.36 -26.36 18.52
N HIS A 157 -15.79 -27.31 17.69
CA HIS A 157 -15.75 -28.71 18.07
C HIS A 157 -14.31 -29.23 18.23
N LEU A 158 -13.44 -28.98 17.25
CA LEU A 158 -12.07 -29.45 17.26
C LEU A 158 -11.31 -28.93 18.49
N PHE A 159 -11.43 -27.63 18.80
CA PHE A 159 -10.68 -27.03 19.89
C PHE A 159 -11.36 -27.15 21.27
N PHE A 160 -12.69 -27.11 21.37
CA PHE A 160 -13.36 -26.95 22.68
C PHE A 160 -14.43 -27.99 23.00
N LEU A 161 -15.14 -28.56 22.01
CA LEU A 161 -16.26 -29.46 22.29
C LEU A 161 -15.92 -30.94 22.22
N CYS A 162 -14.89 -31.33 21.45
CA CYS A 162 -14.53 -32.73 21.25
C CYS A 162 -14.09 -33.36 22.58
N PRO A 163 -14.65 -34.52 22.98
CA PRO A 163 -14.27 -35.21 24.21
C PRO A 163 -12.76 -35.47 24.30
N PHE A 164 -12.13 -35.79 23.17
CA PHE A 164 -10.69 -35.99 23.08
C PHE A 164 -9.91 -34.72 23.44
N THR A 165 -10.19 -33.60 22.77
CA THR A 165 -9.45 -32.35 23.02
C THR A 165 -9.79 -31.74 24.38
N LYS A 166 -11.03 -31.88 24.86
CA LYS A 166 -11.39 -31.55 26.25
C LYS A 166 -10.53 -32.28 27.27
N SER A 167 -10.29 -33.58 27.07
CA SER A 167 -9.43 -34.37 27.96
C SER A 167 -7.96 -33.93 27.90
N VAL A 168 -7.51 -33.33 26.80
CA VAL A 168 -6.17 -32.73 26.70
C VAL A 168 -6.15 -31.42 27.47
N TRP A 169 -7.13 -30.55 27.27
CA TRP A 169 -7.23 -29.27 27.99
C TRP A 169 -7.35 -29.43 29.50
N SER A 170 -7.99 -30.49 29.98
CA SER A 170 -8.07 -30.75 31.43
C SER A 170 -6.75 -31.14 32.08
N LYS A 171 -5.70 -31.42 31.28
CA LYS A 171 -4.37 -31.82 31.76
C LYS A 171 -3.34 -30.69 31.70
N VAL A 172 -3.74 -29.53 31.17
CA VAL A 172 -2.92 -28.31 31.04
C VAL A 172 -3.40 -27.31 32.07
#